data_AF-A0A536P369-F1
#
_entry.id   AF-A0A536P369-F1
#
_cell.length_a   1.000
_cell.length_b   1.000
_cell.length_c   1.000
_cell.angle_alpha   90.00
_cell.angle_beta   90.00
_cell.angle_gamma   90.00
#
_symmetry.space_group_name_H-M   'P 1'
#
loop_
_entity.id
_entity.type
_entity.pdbx_description
1 polymer ?
#
loop_
_entity_poly.entity_id
_entity_poly.type
_entity_poly.pdbx_seq_one_letter_code
_entity_poly.pdbx_strand_id
1 'polypeptide(L)'
;MARAVLEGVTFGAALALVHAISGGRFALPLVATTLAMTGASLLLIALVRELASERRSGAVIAATFAAGIVVALVLPTRALDGASLIARLLGFAILAEAFLWRILSVARGGLRWTDTRNAIPLAAAVIALAAIAGQRKSSRSCARGRPPVRRACPR
;
A
#
# COMPACT_ATOMS: atom_id res chain seq x y z
N MET A 1 3.37 -4.48 17.81
CA MET A 1 2.13 -4.73 17.03
C MET A 1 1.16 -3.55 17.01
N ALA A 2 0.57 -3.11 18.14
CA ALA A 2 -0.43 -2.03 18.17
C ALA A 2 0.00 -0.75 17.43
N ARG A 3 1.27 -0.36 17.55
CA ARG A 3 1.85 0.77 16.81
C ARG A 3 1.90 0.58 15.30
N ALA A 4 2.28 -0.61 14.81
CA ALA A 4 2.31 -0.90 13.38
C ALA A 4 0.89 -0.98 12.77
N VAL A 5 -0.09 -1.40 13.57
CA VAL A 5 -1.50 -1.33 13.19
C VAL A 5 -1.95 0.12 13.09
N LEU A 6 -1.65 0.96 14.09
CA LEU A 6 -1.94 2.40 14.05
C LEU A 6 -1.29 3.07 12.84
N GLU A 7 -0.02 2.77 12.56
CA GLU A 7 0.68 3.30 11.37
C GLU A 7 0.05 2.80 10.07
N GLY A 8 -0.36 1.54 10.00
CA GLY A 8 -1.10 1.02 8.85
C GLY A 8 -2.46 1.70 8.66
N VAL A 9 -3.16 2.03 9.75
CA VAL A 9 -4.40 2.80 9.71
C VAL A 9 -4.16 4.22 9.24
N THR A 10 -3.18 4.94 9.83
CA THR A 10 -2.90 6.34 9.46
C THR A 10 -2.42 6.47 8.03
N PHE A 11 -1.45 5.65 7.62
CA PHE A 11 -0.92 5.69 6.26
C PHE A 11 -1.87 5.06 5.25
N GLY A 12 -2.68 4.07 5.63
CA GLY A 12 -3.75 3.54 4.79
C GLY A 12 -4.84 4.59 4.50
N ALA A 13 -5.19 5.40 5.50
CA ALA A 13 -6.10 6.53 5.33
C ALA A 13 -5.47 7.64 4.48
N ALA A 14 -4.20 7.99 4.73
CA ALA A 14 -3.48 8.98 3.93
C ALA A 14 -3.34 8.54 2.46
N LEU A 15 -3.05 7.26 2.21
CA LEU A 15 -3.01 6.68 0.87
C LEU A 15 -4.36 6.79 0.16
N ALA A 16 -5.46 6.47 0.87
CA ALA A 16 -6.80 6.62 0.34
C ALA A 16 -7.14 8.07 0.01
N LEU A 17 -6.72 9.02 0.87
CA LEU A 17 -6.89 10.44 0.63
C LEU A 17 -6.11 10.92 -0.58
N VAL A 18 -4.81 10.60 -0.66
CA VAL A 18 -3.94 10.95 -1.80
C VAL A 18 -4.50 10.38 -3.09
N HIS A 19 -4.98 9.13 -3.07
CA HIS A 19 -5.64 8.54 -4.24
C HIS A 19 -6.91 9.29 -4.64
N ALA A 20 -7.75 9.70 -3.68
CA ALA A 20 -8.99 10.42 -3.95
C ALA A 20 -8.74 11.81 -4.55
N ILE A 21 -7.79 12.58 -4.01
CA ILE A 21 -7.49 13.95 -4.49
C ILE A 21 -6.71 13.96 -5.81
N SER A 22 -5.99 12.89 -6.13
CA SER A 22 -5.17 12.77 -7.35
C SER A 22 -5.88 12.07 -8.51
N GLY A 23 -7.22 12.16 -8.56
CA GLY A 23 -8.02 11.65 -9.68
C GLY A 23 -8.31 10.14 -9.63
N GLY A 24 -8.32 9.54 -8.43
CA GLY A 24 -8.71 8.15 -8.23
C GLY A 24 -10.11 7.84 -8.74
N ARG A 25 -10.25 6.74 -9.49
CA ARG A 25 -11.52 6.38 -10.11
C ARG A 25 -12.49 5.70 -9.14
N PHE A 26 -11.96 4.98 -8.15
CA PHE A 26 -12.74 4.21 -7.18
C PHE A 26 -12.20 4.40 -5.76
N ALA A 27 -13.08 4.27 -4.76
CA ALA A 27 -12.66 4.27 -3.37
C ALA A 27 -11.81 3.02 -3.06
N LEU A 28 -10.64 3.23 -2.45
CA LEU A 28 -9.79 2.11 -2.05
C LEU A 28 -10.46 1.26 -0.96
N PRO A 29 -10.29 -0.07 -0.99
CA PRO A 29 -10.77 -0.94 0.07
C PRO A 29 -9.97 -0.71 1.36
N LEU A 30 -10.49 0.13 2.26
CA LEU A 30 -9.79 0.56 3.49
C LEU A 30 -9.16 -0.59 4.27
N VAL A 31 -9.89 -1.69 4.47
CA VAL A 31 -9.37 -2.85 5.23
C VAL A 31 -8.16 -3.49 4.55
N ALA A 32 -8.18 -3.62 3.22
CA ALA A 32 -7.06 -4.18 2.49
C ALA A 32 -5.88 -3.20 2.42
N THR A 33 -6.13 -1.91 2.29
CA THR A 33 -5.06 -0.90 2.29
C THR A 33 -4.41 -0.77 3.65
N THR A 34 -5.17 -0.79 4.75
CA THR A 34 -4.58 -0.74 6.10
C THR A 34 -3.77 -1.98 6.40
N LEU A 35 -4.26 -3.20 6.07
CA LEU A 35 -3.43 -4.40 6.18
C LEU A 35 -2.14 -4.26 5.35
N ALA A 36 -2.24 -3.89 4.08
CA ALA A 36 -1.07 -3.74 3.21
C ALA A 36 -0.03 -2.78 3.80
N MET A 37 -0.49 -1.64 4.33
CA MET A 37 0.40 -0.66 4.98
C MET A 37 0.97 -1.18 6.30
N THR A 38 0.20 -1.90 7.11
CA THR A 38 0.73 -2.56 8.33
C THR A 38 1.82 -3.57 7.97
N GLY A 39 1.62 -4.38 6.93
CA GLY A 39 2.63 -5.31 6.45
C GLY A 39 3.87 -4.59 5.92
N ALA A 40 3.69 -3.54 5.11
CA ALA A 40 4.80 -2.73 4.61
C ALA A 40 5.63 -2.11 5.76
N SER A 41 4.98 -1.59 6.80
CA SER A 41 5.66 -1.06 8.00
C SER A 41 6.52 -2.12 8.67
N LEU A 42 5.97 -3.32 8.88
CA LEU A 42 6.68 -4.42 9.52
C LEU A 42 7.88 -4.90 8.67
N LEU A 43 7.72 -5.02 7.36
CA LEU A 43 8.81 -5.39 6.44
C LEU A 43 9.93 -4.36 6.44
N LEU A 44 9.61 -3.07 6.34
CA LEU A 44 10.61 -2.01 6.31
C LEU A 44 11.36 -1.89 7.64
N ILE A 45 10.67 -2.00 8.78
CA ILE A 45 11.33 -2.02 10.09
C ILE A 45 12.30 -3.20 10.16
N ALA A 46 11.91 -4.38 9.67
CA ALA A 46 12.78 -5.53 9.64
C ALA A 46 13.99 -5.34 8.70
N LEU A 47 13.76 -4.86 7.48
CA LEU A 47 14.83 -4.58 6.52
C LEU A 47 15.83 -3.57 7.08
N VAL A 48 15.37 -2.43 7.61
CA VAL A 48 16.25 -1.38 8.12
C VAL A 48 17.14 -1.89 9.26
N ARG A 49 16.65 -2.83 10.09
CA ARG A 49 17.45 -3.42 11.17
C ARG A 49 18.45 -4.47 10.69
N GLU A 50 18.11 -5.25 9.67
CA GLU A 50 19.03 -6.23 9.07
C GLU A 50 20.14 -5.55 8.26
N LEU A 51 19.87 -4.35 7.75
CA LEU A 51 20.73 -3.62 6.81
C LEU A 51 21.56 -2.53 7.53
N ALA A 52 22.43 -2.94 8.46
CA ALA A 52 23.35 -2.05 9.18
C ALA A 52 24.46 -1.40 8.31
N SER A 53 24.36 -1.44 6.98
CA SER A 53 25.36 -0.97 6.01
C SER A 53 24.82 0.21 5.20
N GLU A 54 25.60 1.29 5.07
CA GLU A 54 25.21 2.54 4.39
C GLU A 54 24.71 2.34 2.95
N ARG A 55 25.38 1.50 2.15
CA ARG A 55 24.95 1.19 0.77
C ARG A 55 23.58 0.52 0.71
N ARG A 56 23.23 -0.27 1.73
CA ARG A 56 21.96 -0.98 1.82
C ARG A 56 20.83 -0.07 2.29
N SER A 57 21.12 0.94 3.12
CA SER A 57 20.15 2.01 3.44
C SER A 57 19.71 2.79 2.20
N GLY A 58 20.64 3.11 1.29
CA GLY A 58 20.30 3.74 0.00
C GLY A 58 19.33 2.91 -0.84
N ALA A 59 19.50 1.58 -0.86
CA ALA A 59 18.62 0.67 -1.57
C ALA A 59 17.20 0.63 -1.00
N VAL A 60 17.05 0.70 0.34
CA VAL A 60 15.72 0.77 0.99
C VAL A 60 14.99 2.06 0.62
N ILE A 61 15.71 3.18 0.64
CA ILE A 61 15.18 4.49 0.23
C ILE A 61 14.67 4.39 -1.21
N ALA A 62 15.53 3.97 -2.13
CA ALA A 62 15.19 3.84 -3.55
C ALA A 62 14.01 2.89 -3.78
N ALA A 63 13.98 1.73 -3.10
CA ALA A 63 12.89 0.76 -3.22
C ALA A 63 11.56 1.33 -2.70
N THR A 64 11.56 2.11 -1.62
CA THR A 64 10.34 2.71 -1.07
C THR A 64 9.79 3.79 -2.00
N PHE A 65 10.66 4.63 -2.56
CA PHE A 65 10.25 5.62 -3.57
C PHE A 65 9.72 4.96 -4.85
N ALA A 66 10.43 3.94 -5.35
CA ALA A 66 9.99 3.17 -6.51
C ALA A 66 8.62 2.52 -6.27
N ALA A 67 8.40 1.93 -5.08
CA ALA A 67 7.11 1.37 -4.70
C ALA A 67 6.00 2.45 -4.69
N GLY A 68 6.27 3.64 -4.14
CA GLY A 68 5.32 4.77 -4.17
C GLY A 68 4.93 5.18 -5.59
N ILE A 69 5.90 5.28 -6.50
CA ILE A 69 5.68 5.59 -7.93
C ILE A 69 4.88 4.48 -8.61
N VAL A 70 5.24 3.21 -8.39
CA VAL A 70 4.51 2.06 -8.96
C VAL A 70 3.06 2.06 -8.49
N VAL A 71 2.80 2.29 -7.19
CA VAL A 71 1.44 2.39 -6.65
C VAL A 71 0.69 3.55 -7.30
N ALA A 72 1.33 4.71 -7.50
CA ALA A 72 0.71 5.85 -8.17
C ALA A 72 0.23 5.50 -9.58
N LEU A 73 1.03 4.74 -10.33
CA LEU A 73 0.76 4.36 -11.72
C LEU A 73 -0.23 3.20 -11.85
N VAL A 74 -0.19 2.23 -10.93
CA VAL A 74 -1.05 1.03 -10.99
C VAL A 74 -2.47 1.32 -10.52
N LEU A 75 -2.64 2.24 -9.57
CA LEU A 75 -3.97 2.54 -9.02
C LEU A 75 -4.86 3.22 -10.07
N PRO A 76 -6.12 2.75 -10.26
CA PRO A 76 -6.98 3.20 -11.35
C PRO A 76 -7.35 4.67 -11.23
N THR A 77 -7.14 5.43 -12.30
CA THR A 77 -7.41 6.87 -12.38
C THR A 77 -8.44 7.20 -13.46
N ARG A 78 -8.98 8.42 -13.37
CA ARG A 78 -9.68 9.06 -14.49
C ARG A 78 -8.65 9.51 -15.54
N ALA A 79 -9.12 10.03 -16.68
CA ALA A 79 -8.22 10.67 -17.64
C ALA A 79 -7.47 11.80 -16.91
N LEU A 80 -6.14 11.68 -16.88
CA LEU A 80 -5.24 12.62 -16.21
C LEU A 80 -4.45 13.36 -17.29
N ASP A 81 -4.49 14.69 -17.24
CA ASP A 81 -3.60 15.53 -18.04
C ASP A 81 -2.17 15.46 -17.48
N GLY A 82 -1.15 15.78 -18.29
CA GLY A 82 0.27 15.63 -17.89
C GLY A 82 0.62 16.30 -16.56
N ALA A 83 0.09 17.49 -16.29
CA ALA A 83 0.29 18.19 -15.02
C ALA A 83 -0.33 17.43 -13.82
N SER A 84 -1.52 16.85 -13.99
CA SER A 84 -2.19 16.08 -12.95
C SER A 84 -1.51 14.74 -12.65
N LEU A 85 -0.88 14.14 -13.67
CA LEU A 85 -0.04 12.96 -13.50
C LEU A 85 1.23 13.28 -12.71
N ILE A 86 1.88 14.42 -12.98
CA ILE A 86 3.02 14.90 -12.19
C ILE A 86 2.61 15.16 -10.73
N ALA A 87 1.50 15.88 -10.52
CA ALA A 87 0.97 16.14 -9.18
C ALA A 87 0.65 14.84 -8.41
N ARG A 88 0.14 13.83 -9.11
CA ARG A 88 -0.09 12.50 -8.55
C ARG A 88 1.22 11.83 -8.16
N LEU A 89 2.21 11.76 -9.05
CA LEU A 89 3.51 11.18 -8.74
C LEU A 89 4.15 11.87 -7.53
N LEU A 90 4.10 13.20 -7.48
CA LEU A 90 4.57 13.98 -6.33
C LEU A 90 3.81 13.64 -5.05
N GLY A 91 2.47 13.57 -5.07
CA GLY A 91 1.67 13.23 -3.90
C GLY A 91 2.01 11.86 -3.32
N PHE A 92 2.19 10.85 -4.19
CA PHE A 92 2.61 9.51 -3.76
C PHE A 92 4.08 9.47 -3.32
N ALA A 93 4.97 10.25 -3.94
CA ALA A 93 6.37 10.36 -3.54
C ALA A 93 6.51 11.00 -2.15
N ILE A 94 5.79 12.11 -1.89
CA ILE A 94 5.75 12.78 -0.58
C ILE A 94 5.20 11.83 0.49
N LEU A 95 4.15 11.08 0.16
CA LEU A 95 3.59 10.09 1.08
C LEU A 95 4.59 8.97 1.39
N ALA A 96 5.28 8.44 0.37
CA ALA A 96 6.32 7.42 0.54
C ALA A 96 7.49 7.94 1.36
N GLU A 97 7.88 9.20 1.15
CA GLU A 97 8.92 9.88 1.92
C GLU A 97 8.51 10.04 3.39
N ALA A 98 7.31 10.58 3.66
CA ALA A 98 6.79 10.72 5.03
C ALA A 98 6.70 9.37 5.76
N PHE A 99 6.30 8.32 5.04
CA PHE A 99 6.28 6.95 5.55
C PHE A 99 7.69 6.47 5.92
N LEU A 100 8.66 6.70 5.03
CA LEU A 100 10.04 6.31 5.23
C LEU A 100 10.67 7.02 6.43
N TRP A 101 10.52 8.35 6.53
CA TRP A 101 10.98 9.13 7.69
C TRP A 101 10.41 8.60 8.99
N ARG A 102 9.12 8.22 8.98
CA ARG A 102 8.47 7.67 10.15
C ARG A 102 9.08 6.33 10.56
N ILE A 103 9.27 5.41 9.60
CA ILE A 103 9.87 4.11 9.88
C ILE A 103 11.31 4.24 10.37
N LEU A 104 12.10 5.14 9.78
CA LEU A 104 13.48 5.41 10.21
C LEU A 104 13.54 5.97 11.64
N SER A 105 12.58 6.84 12.02
CA SER A 105 12.44 7.32 13.39
C SER A 105 12.12 6.19 14.38
N VAL A 106 11.26 5.25 13.99
CA VAL A 106 10.91 4.07 14.80
C VAL A 106 12.08 3.10 14.94
N ALA A 107 12.80 2.83 13.85
CA ALA A 107 13.95 1.93 13.84
C ALA A 107 15.08 2.42 14.77
N ARG A 108 15.29 3.75 14.84
CA ARG A 108 16.21 4.38 15.80
C ARG A 108 15.75 4.26 17.26
N GLY A 109 14.46 4.05 17.50
CA GLY A 109 13.81 4.02 18.83
C GLY A 109 13.91 2.71 19.62
N GLY A 110 14.75 1.75 19.23
CA GLY A 110 15.08 0.61 20.09
C GLY A 110 13.99 -0.45 20.28
N LEU A 111 13.44 -1.02 19.20
CA LEU A 111 12.64 -2.26 19.30
C LEU A 111 13.54 -3.45 19.70
N ARG A 112 13.02 -4.39 20.51
CA ARG A 112 13.75 -5.64 20.85
C ARG A 112 13.97 -6.49 19.59
N TRP A 113 15.17 -7.05 19.42
CA TRP A 113 15.57 -7.83 18.22
C TRP A 113 14.61 -8.98 17.89
N THR A 114 14.12 -9.67 18.93
CA THR A 114 13.14 -10.76 18.83
C THR A 114 11.83 -10.36 18.17
N ASP A 115 11.37 -9.12 18.36
CA ASP A 115 10.11 -8.63 17.78
C ASP A 115 10.22 -8.39 16.26
N THR A 116 11.46 -8.33 15.74
CA THR A 116 11.72 -7.98 14.32
C THR A 116 11.81 -9.20 13.42
N ARG A 117 12.41 -10.30 13.89
CA ARG A 117 12.44 -11.57 13.15
C ARG A 117 11.05 -12.14 12.90
N ASN A 118 10.15 -12.00 13.88
CA ASN A 118 8.75 -12.41 13.72
C ASN A 118 7.93 -11.43 12.85
N ALA A 119 8.42 -10.20 12.63
CA ALA A 119 7.72 -9.20 11.83
C ALA A 119 7.74 -9.52 10.34
N ILE A 120 8.81 -10.14 9.81
CA ILE A 120 8.93 -10.48 8.38
C ILE A 120 7.85 -11.46 7.92
N PRO A 121 7.71 -12.68 8.52
CA PRO A 121 6.67 -13.61 8.09
C PRO A 121 5.27 -13.08 8.37
N LEU A 122 5.09 -12.34 9.47
CA LEU A 122 3.80 -11.70 9.77
C LEU A 122 3.43 -10.67 8.72
N ALA A 123 4.37 -9.82 8.30
CA ALA A 123 4.14 -8.84 7.26
C ALA A 123 3.77 -9.48 5.92
N ALA A 124 4.48 -10.55 5.54
CA ALA A 124 4.16 -11.33 4.36
C ALA A 124 2.73 -11.91 4.44
N ALA A 125 2.33 -12.45 5.60
CA ALA A 125 0.98 -12.95 5.82
C ALA A 125 -0.09 -11.84 5.73
N VAL A 126 0.18 -10.68 6.32
CA VAL A 126 -0.74 -9.53 6.28
C VAL A 126 -0.88 -8.99 4.85
N ILE A 127 0.21 -8.92 4.07
CA ILE A 127 0.16 -8.53 2.66
C ILE A 127 -0.60 -9.57 1.83
N ALA A 128 -0.37 -10.86 2.06
CA ALA A 128 -1.11 -11.92 1.40
C ALA A 128 -2.62 -11.85 1.70
N LEU A 129 -2.98 -11.61 2.96
CA LEU A 129 -4.37 -11.39 3.37
C LEU A 129 -4.97 -10.13 2.74
N ALA A 130 -4.22 -9.03 2.66
CA ALA A 130 -4.65 -7.82 1.96
C ALA A 130 -4.95 -8.08 0.48
N ALA A 131 -4.06 -8.82 -0.20
CA ALA A 131 -4.23 -9.20 -1.59
C ALA A 131 -5.49 -10.05 -1.79
N ILE A 132 -5.72 -11.05 -0.94
CA ILE A 132 -6.92 -11.91 -0.98
C ILE A 132 -8.18 -11.08 -0.71
N ALA A 133 -8.16 -10.21 0.30
CA ALA A 133 -9.30 -9.35 0.64
C ALA A 133 -9.65 -8.38 -0.51
N GLY A 134 -8.64 -7.85 -1.20
CA GLY A 134 -8.82 -7.04 -2.41
C GLY A 134 -9.50 -7.81 -3.55
N GLN A 135 -9.04 -9.04 -3.82
CA GLN A 135 -9.61 -9.91 -4.86
C GLN A 135 -11.08 -10.29 -4.56
N ARG A 136 -11.39 -10.58 -3.29
CA ARG A 136 -12.75 -10.98 -2.86
C ARG A 136 -13.79 -9.90 -3.13
N LYS A 137 -13.41 -8.62 -3.01
CA LYS A 137 -14.31 -7.49 -3.28
C LYS A 137 -14.51 -7.26 -4.78
N SER A 138 -13.46 -7.46 -5.59
CA SER A 138 -13.54 -7.40 -7.07
C SER A 138 -14.47 -8.47 -7.66
N SER A 139 -14.37 -9.72 -7.19
CA SER A 139 -15.25 -10.81 -7.63
C SER A 139 -16.73 -10.56 -7.32
N ARG A 140 -17.06 -9.95 -6.17
CA ARG A 140 -18.45 -9.61 -5.82
C ARG A 140 -19.05 -8.52 -6.72
N SER A 141 -18.24 -7.57 -7.19
CA SER A 141 -18.70 -6.55 -8.15
C SER A 141 -18.94 -7.13 -9.55
N CYS A 142 -18.12 -8.08 -10.01
CA CYS A 142 -18.38 -8.80 -11.27
C CYS A 142 -19.64 -9.67 -11.20
N ALA A 143 -19.90 -10.33 -10.07
CA ALA A 143 -21.11 -11.15 -9.90
C ALA A 143 -22.42 -10.33 -9.91
N ARG A 144 -22.37 -9.06 -9.51
CA ARG A 144 -23.54 -8.17 -9.45
C ARG A 144 -23.78 -7.38 -10.74
N GLY A 145 -22.82 -7.40 -11.67
CA GLY A 145 -22.86 -6.64 -12.93
C GLY A 145 -23.23 -7.44 -14.18
N ARG A 146 -23.55 -8.74 -14.08
CA ARG A 146 -24.09 -9.50 -15.22
C ARG A 146 -25.60 -9.20 -15.35
N PRO A 147 -26.06 -8.51 -16.40
CA PRO A 147 -27.48 -8.55 -16.73
C PRO A 147 -27.86 -9.98 -17.15
N PRO A 148 -29.12 -10.41 -16.95
CA PRO A 148 -29.58 -11.70 -17.41
C PRO A 148 -29.46 -11.75 -18.94
N VAL A 149 -28.65 -12.68 -19.44
CA VAL A 149 -28.56 -13.01 -20.86
C VAL A 149 -29.95 -13.47 -21.31
N ARG A 150 -30.72 -12.59 -21.96
CA ARG A 150 -31.97 -12.96 -22.65
C ARG A 150 -31.60 -13.93 -23.77
N ARG A 151 -31.77 -15.22 -23.53
CA ARG A 151 -31.79 -16.23 -24.60
C ARG A 151 -33.06 -15.97 -25.41
N ALA A 152 -32.90 -15.48 -26.65
CA ALA A 152 -33.98 -15.45 -27.62
C ALA A 152 -34.36 -16.89 -27.98
N CYS A 153 -35.64 -17.23 -27.88
CA CYS A 153 -36.19 -18.48 -28.42
C CYS A 153 -36.28 -18.36 -29.95
N PRO A 154 -35.84 -19.37 -30.73
CA PRO A 154 -36.14 -19.42 -32.15
C PRO A 154 -37.61 -19.84 -32.35
N ARG A 155 -38.29 -19.18 -33.29
CA ARG A 155 -39.59 -19.59 -33.83
C ARG A 155 -39.38 -20.61 -34.93
#